data_AF-A0A8H7GHA0-F1
#
_entry.id   AF-A0A8H7GHA0-F1
#
_cell.length_a   1.000
_cell.length_b   1.000
_cell.length_c   1.000
_cell.angle_alpha   90.00
_cell.angle_beta   90.00
_cell.angle_gamma   90.00
#
_symmetry.space_group_name_H-M   'P 1'
#
loop_
_entity.id
_entity.type
_entity.pdbx_description
1 polymer ?
#
loop_
_entity_poly.entity_id
_entity_poly.type
_entity_poly.pdbx_seq_one_letter_code
_entity_poly.pdbx_strand_id
1 'polypeptide(L)'
;MRLGHAAHFQHSRDSATVYLTAPGDTTKDDGLHMDRVKSLQKALQQEFAECDADTRPYVPHLSIGQAKRAKHAQALKAEVDETMKQFSRAEAGWTLEWVVDRVAVIEREGQHDPFRVVGEVFLDFENDCIST
;
A
#
# COMPACT_ATOMS: atom_id res chain seq x y z
N MET A 1 -0.69 -8.32 5.42
CA MET A 1 0.07 -7.05 5.37
C MET A 1 -0.20 -6.29 6.65
N ARG A 2 0.83 -5.69 7.25
CA ARG A 2 0.70 -4.85 8.45
C ARG A 2 1.21 -3.45 8.15
N LEU A 3 0.41 -2.44 8.46
CA LEU A 3 0.76 -1.02 8.36
C LEU A 3 0.80 -0.44 9.78
N GLY A 4 1.71 0.49 10.04
CA GLY A 4 1.82 1.09 11.37
C GLY A 4 2.55 2.42 11.41
N HIS A 5 2.80 3.01 10.23
CA HIS A 5 3.54 4.24 10.11
C HIS A 5 2.99 5.10 8.98
N ALA A 6 2.72 6.38 9.24
CA ALA A 6 2.46 7.36 8.20
C ALA A 6 3.78 8.00 7.75
N ALA A 7 4.00 8.09 6.45
CA ALA A 7 5.15 8.72 5.83
C ALA A 7 4.71 9.60 4.64
N HIS A 8 5.65 10.31 4.04
CA HIS A 8 5.38 11.08 2.82
C HIS A 8 6.56 11.03 1.86
N PHE A 9 6.28 11.24 0.58
CA PHE A 9 7.30 11.46 -0.43
C PHE A 9 6.95 12.67 -1.28
N GLN A 10 7.98 13.44 -1.63
CA GLN A 10 7.84 14.68 -2.40
C GLN A 10 8.01 14.35 -3.89
N HIS A 11 7.00 14.65 -4.71
CA HIS A 11 7.06 14.50 -6.17
C HIS A 11 7.70 15.72 -6.85
N SER A 12 7.37 16.90 -6.35
CA SER A 12 7.82 18.19 -6.87
C SER A 12 7.75 19.23 -5.77
N ARG A 13 8.20 20.47 -5.99
CA ARG A 13 8.13 21.54 -4.99
C ARG A 13 6.73 21.73 -4.37
N ASP A 14 5.69 21.53 -5.17
CA ASP A 14 4.30 21.84 -4.81
C ASP A 14 3.41 20.59 -4.70
N SER A 15 3.98 19.37 -4.76
CA SER A 15 3.23 18.12 -4.64
C SER A 15 3.97 17.06 -3.82
N ALA A 16 3.29 16.53 -2.81
CA ALA A 16 3.71 15.38 -2.01
C ALA A 16 2.55 14.41 -1.80
N THR A 17 2.84 13.12 -1.71
CA THR A 17 1.87 12.10 -1.31
C THR A 17 2.16 11.67 0.13
N VAL A 18 1.11 11.62 0.95
CA VAL A 18 1.12 10.99 2.28
C VAL A 18 0.57 9.57 2.16
N TYR A 19 1.24 8.62 2.80
CA TYR A 19 0.94 7.20 2.69
C TYR A 19 1.18 6.46 4.00
N LEU A 20 0.54 5.31 4.15
CA LEU A 20 0.80 4.36 5.24
C LEU A 20 1.75 3.26 4.75
N THR A 21 2.67 2.85 5.60
CA THR A 21 3.61 1.75 5.31
C THR A 21 3.85 0.89 6.55
N ALA A 22 4.72 -0.11 6.42
CA ALA A 22 5.09 -1.01 7.49
C ALA A 22 5.58 -0.24 8.73
N PRO A 23 5.40 -0.80 9.94
CA PRO A 23 5.95 -0.21 11.16
C PRO A 23 7.46 0.07 11.02
N GLY A 24 7.91 1.24 11.48
CA GLY A 24 9.33 1.62 11.43
C GLY A 24 10.24 0.69 12.24
N ASP A 25 9.71 0.14 13.34
CA ASP A 25 10.33 -0.92 14.12
C ASP A 25 9.82 -2.26 13.61
N THR A 26 10.51 -2.82 12.62
CA THR A 26 10.14 -4.12 12.05
C THR A 26 10.39 -5.23 13.06
N THR A 27 9.31 -5.82 13.58
CA THR A 27 9.44 -7.14 14.23
C THR A 27 9.68 -8.21 13.16
N LYS A 28 10.21 -9.38 13.54
CA LYS A 28 10.49 -10.47 12.58
C LYS A 28 9.25 -10.88 11.77
N ASP A 29 8.07 -10.86 12.39
CA ASP A 29 6.81 -11.23 11.74
C ASP A 29 6.33 -10.15 10.75
N ASP A 30 6.54 -8.87 11.07
CA ASP A 30 6.21 -7.76 10.17
C ASP A 30 7.05 -7.79 8.89
N GLY A 31 8.33 -8.19 9.02
CA GLY A 31 9.23 -8.44 7.89
C GLY A 31 8.70 -9.55 6.98
N LEU A 32 8.29 -10.68 7.55
CA LEU A 32 7.77 -11.84 6.78
C LEU A 32 6.52 -11.49 5.95
N HIS A 33 5.59 -10.72 6.50
CA HIS A 33 4.39 -10.31 5.76
C HIS A 33 4.70 -9.35 4.61
N MET A 34 5.67 -8.45 4.79
CA MET A 34 6.11 -7.54 3.73
C MET A 34 6.90 -8.27 2.64
N ASP A 35 7.70 -9.26 3.01
CA ASP A 35 8.49 -10.03 2.06
C ASP A 35 7.62 -10.86 1.12
N ARG A 36 6.46 -11.36 1.58
CA ARG A 36 5.49 -12.02 0.70
C ARG A 36 4.90 -11.07 -0.34
N VAL A 37 4.51 -9.85 0.05
CA VAL A 37 3.97 -8.86 -0.90
C VAL A 37 5.05 -8.43 -1.90
N LYS A 38 6.29 -8.22 -1.45
CA LYS A 38 7.43 -7.93 -2.34
C LYS A 38 7.72 -9.10 -3.29
N SER A 39 7.61 -10.34 -2.81
CA SER A 39 7.81 -11.54 -3.63
C SER A 39 6.72 -11.66 -4.71
N LEU A 40 5.47 -11.39 -4.36
CA LEU A 40 4.35 -11.33 -5.31
C LEU A 40 4.61 -10.24 -6.37
N GLN A 41 4.99 -9.04 -5.97
CA GLN A 41 5.32 -7.97 -6.92
C GLN A 41 6.46 -8.38 -7.85
N LYS A 42 7.52 -8.99 -7.33
CA LYS A 42 8.64 -9.46 -8.14
C LYS A 42 8.20 -10.53 -9.14
N ALA A 43 7.37 -11.49 -8.74
CA ALA A 43 6.84 -12.52 -9.63
C ALA A 43 5.98 -11.91 -10.75
N LEU A 44 5.11 -10.94 -10.41
CA LEU A 44 4.33 -10.21 -11.41
C LEU A 44 5.22 -9.40 -12.37
N GLN A 45 6.26 -8.75 -11.87
CA GLN A 45 7.19 -7.99 -12.71
C GLN A 45 7.97 -8.90 -13.69
N GLN A 46 8.25 -10.13 -13.28
CA GLN A 46 8.89 -11.13 -14.14
C GLN A 46 7.94 -11.65 -15.23
N GLU A 47 6.67 -11.88 -14.89
CA GLU A 47 5.66 -12.33 -15.85
C GLU A 47 5.32 -11.25 -16.89
N PHE A 48 5.26 -10.00 -16.46
CA PHE A 48 4.94 -8.83 -17.30
C PHE A 48 6.20 -7.96 -17.53
N ALA A 49 7.31 -8.57 -17.92
CA ALA A 49 8.60 -7.89 -18.08
C ALA A 49 8.55 -6.75 -19.12
N GLU A 50 7.66 -6.82 -20.10
CA GLU A 50 7.39 -5.75 -21.06
C GLU A 50 6.80 -4.48 -20.43
N CYS A 51 6.25 -4.57 -19.21
CA CYS A 51 5.66 -3.46 -18.46
C CYS A 51 6.64 -2.82 -17.45
N ASP A 52 7.94 -3.16 -17.46
CA ASP A 52 8.95 -2.70 -16.49
C ASP A 52 9.46 -1.25 -16.73
N ALA A 53 8.52 -0.30 -16.80
CA ALA A 53 8.85 1.11 -17.03
C ALA A 53 9.42 1.82 -15.78
N ASP A 54 9.20 1.29 -14.58
CA ASP A 54 9.63 1.88 -13.30
C ASP A 54 10.61 0.98 -12.56
N THR A 55 11.88 1.34 -12.60
CA THR A 55 12.99 0.56 -12.01
C THR A 55 13.28 0.94 -10.55
N ARG A 56 12.49 1.83 -9.95
CA ARG A 56 12.69 2.23 -8.55
C ARG A 56 12.38 1.06 -7.62
N PRO A 57 13.03 0.99 -6.43
CA PRO A 57 12.72 -0.04 -5.44
C PRO A 57 11.22 -0.03 -5.09
N TYR A 58 10.58 -1.20 -5.20
CA TYR A 58 9.18 -1.35 -4.82
C TYR A 58 9.02 -1.21 -3.30
N VAL A 59 8.24 -0.20 -2.89
CA VAL A 59 7.87 0.04 -1.49
C VAL A 59 6.35 -0.16 -1.39
N PRO A 60 5.87 -1.25 -0.79
CA PRO A 60 4.44 -1.45 -0.60
C PRO A 60 3.91 -0.41 0.41
N HIS A 61 2.90 0.35 -0.03
CA HIS A 61 2.30 1.40 0.77
C HIS A 61 0.83 1.64 0.36
N LEU A 62 0.05 2.22 1.27
CA LEU A 62 -1.30 2.69 1.01
C LEU A 62 -1.30 4.22 0.94
N SER A 63 -1.47 4.79 -0.25
CA SER A 63 -1.59 6.24 -0.40
C SER A 63 -2.90 6.74 0.21
N ILE A 64 -2.83 7.76 1.07
CA ILE A 64 -3.99 8.35 1.75
C ILE A 64 -4.42 9.64 1.08
N GLY A 65 -3.46 10.43 0.60
CA GLY A 65 -3.78 11.70 -0.04
C GLY A 65 -2.56 12.44 -0.54
N GLN A 66 -2.83 13.56 -1.21
CA GLN A 66 -1.82 14.48 -1.71
C GLN A 66 -1.90 15.81 -0.97
N ALA A 67 -0.74 16.39 -0.69
CA ALA A 67 -0.62 17.69 -0.04
C ALA A 67 0.20 18.65 -0.91
N LYS A 68 -0.23 19.92 -0.94
CA LYS A 68 0.54 20.98 -1.59
C LYS A 68 1.67 21.41 -0.66
N ARG A 69 2.93 21.25 -1.08
CA ARG A 69 4.15 21.61 -0.31
C ARG A 69 4.41 20.73 0.92
N ALA A 70 5.69 20.62 1.29
CA ALA A 70 6.16 19.76 2.39
C ALA A 70 5.52 20.04 3.76
N LYS A 71 5.30 21.32 4.11
CA LYS A 71 4.68 21.70 5.39
C LYS A 71 3.27 21.11 5.54
N HIS A 72 2.47 21.10 4.48
CA HIS A 72 1.12 20.52 4.54
C HIS A 72 1.16 19.00 4.54
N ALA A 73 2.15 18.38 3.90
CA ALA A 73 2.36 16.92 3.98
C ALA A 73 2.69 16.48 5.42
N GLN A 74 3.51 17.27 6.13
CA GLN A 74 3.80 17.01 7.55
C GLN A 74 2.55 17.18 8.43
N ALA A 75 1.74 18.20 8.19
CA ALA A 75 0.48 18.39 8.91
C ALA A 75 -0.49 17.22 8.68
N LEU A 76 -0.67 16.82 7.42
CA LEU A 76 -1.53 15.68 7.05
C LEU A 76 -1.00 14.37 7.63
N LYS A 77 0.32 14.14 7.63
CA LYS A 77 0.92 12.97 8.30
C LYS A 77 0.60 12.95 9.79
N ALA A 78 0.72 14.09 10.49
CA ALA A 78 0.42 14.17 11.91
C ALA A 78 -1.07 13.93 12.21
N GLU A 79 -1.96 14.48 11.38
CA GLU A 79 -3.41 14.24 11.46
C GLU A 79 -3.76 12.77 11.26
N VAL A 80 -3.17 12.14 10.24
CA VAL A 80 -3.33 10.70 9.99
C VAL A 80 -2.83 9.89 11.18
N ASP A 81 -1.60 10.15 11.68
CA ASP A 81 -1.05 9.43 12.82
C ASP A 81 -1.95 9.53 14.08
N GLU A 82 -2.49 10.71 14.36
CA GLU A 82 -3.41 10.92 15.49
C GLU A 82 -4.75 10.21 15.29
N THR A 83 -5.34 10.33 14.09
CA THR A 83 -6.59 9.66 13.74
C THR A 83 -6.46 8.14 13.87
N MET A 84 -5.33 7.58 13.43
CA MET A 84 -5.07 6.15 13.51
C MET A 84 -4.86 5.66 14.95
N LYS A 85 -4.21 6.45 15.81
CA LYS A 85 -4.11 6.13 17.25
C LYS A 85 -5.48 6.10 17.91
N GLN A 86 -6.33 7.07 17.61
CA GLN A 86 -7.71 7.12 18.14
C GLN A 86 -8.54 5.94 17.64
N PHE A 87 -8.47 5.63 16.34
CA PHE A 87 -9.17 4.50 15.74
C PHE A 87 -8.75 3.15 16.35
N SER A 88 -7.44 2.94 16.52
CA SER A 88 -6.90 1.71 17.10
C SER A 88 -6.99 1.65 18.62
N ARG A 89 -7.41 2.73 19.29
CA ARG A 89 -7.40 2.89 20.75
C ARG A 89 -6.05 2.57 21.38
N ALA A 90 -4.97 2.87 20.66
CA ALA A 90 -3.63 2.45 21.05
C ALA A 90 -2.83 3.61 21.64
N GLU A 91 -2.30 3.41 22.86
CA GLU A 91 -1.55 4.45 23.59
C GLU A 91 -0.10 4.61 23.08
N ALA A 92 0.50 3.55 22.53
CA ALA A 92 1.93 3.50 22.18
C ALA A 92 2.24 3.50 20.67
N GLY A 93 1.21 3.58 19.82
CA GLY A 93 1.34 3.48 18.36
C GLY A 93 0.21 2.65 17.76
N TRP A 94 -0.06 2.83 16.47
CA TRP A 94 -1.19 2.18 15.81
C TRP A 94 -0.72 1.08 14.85
N THR A 95 -1.58 0.11 14.60
CA THR A 95 -1.36 -0.93 13.60
C THR A 95 -2.67 -1.16 12.85
N LEU A 96 -2.56 -1.33 11.53
CA LEU A 96 -3.62 -1.89 10.68
C LEU A 96 -3.15 -3.22 10.10
N GLU A 97 -3.91 -4.26 10.40
CA GLU A 97 -3.75 -5.57 9.78
C GLU A 97 -4.70 -5.67 8.58
N TRP A 98 -4.15 -6.14 7.46
CA TRP A 98 -4.86 -6.32 6.21
C TRP A 98 -4.56 -7.71 5.65
N VAL A 99 -5.58 -8.45 5.22
CA VAL A 99 -5.43 -9.72 4.47
C VAL A 99 -5.44 -9.45 2.97
N VAL A 100 -4.39 -9.85 2.27
CA VAL A 100 -4.33 -9.71 0.80
C VAL A 100 -4.95 -10.96 0.20
N ASP A 101 -6.21 -10.85 -0.19
CA ASP A 101 -7.07 -11.93 -0.67
C ASP A 101 -7.26 -11.90 -2.19
N ARG A 102 -6.90 -10.80 -2.86
CA ARG A 102 -7.03 -10.66 -4.31
C ARG A 102 -5.98 -9.73 -4.92
N VAL A 103 -5.69 -9.97 -6.19
CA VAL A 103 -4.91 -9.10 -7.07
C VAL A 103 -5.81 -8.65 -8.21
N ALA A 104 -5.88 -7.34 -8.45
CA ALA A 104 -6.70 -6.77 -9.52
C ALA A 104 -5.81 -6.08 -10.57
N VAL A 105 -6.16 -6.26 -11.84
CA VAL A 105 -5.68 -5.44 -12.94
C VAL A 105 -6.62 -4.25 -13.05
N ILE A 106 -6.06 -3.06 -12.92
CA ILE A 106 -6.80 -1.80 -12.98
C ILE A 106 -6.39 -1.03 -14.23
N GLU A 107 -7.39 -0.49 -14.92
CA GLU A 107 -7.20 0.48 -15.98
C GLU A 107 -7.42 1.87 -15.41
N ARG A 108 -6.53 2.79 -15.78
CA ARG A 108 -6.67 4.21 -15.48
C ARG A 108 -7.18 4.91 -16.73
N GLU A 109 -8.43 5.33 -16.72
CA GLU A 109 -8.94 6.27 -17.71
C GLU A 109 -8.38 7.65 -17.33
N GLY A 110 -7.66 8.34 -18.23
CA GLY A 110 -7.16 9.70 -18.00
C GLY A 110 -6.32 9.95 -16.72
N GLN A 111 -6.17 11.22 -16.34
CA GLN A 111 -5.33 11.63 -15.21
C GLN A 111 -6.12 11.85 -13.90
N HIS A 112 -7.44 12.02 -13.99
CA HIS A 112 -8.32 12.36 -12.86
C HIS A 112 -9.48 11.37 -12.66
N ASP A 113 -9.56 10.34 -13.49
CA ASP A 113 -10.71 9.46 -13.55
C ASP A 113 -10.54 8.27 -12.58
N PRO A 114 -11.66 7.68 -12.12
CA PRO A 114 -11.63 6.54 -11.21
C PRO A 114 -11.00 5.33 -11.90
N PHE A 115 -10.29 4.52 -11.13
CA PHE A 115 -9.76 3.25 -11.63
C PHE A 115 -10.90 2.29 -11.95
N ARG A 116 -10.80 1.62 -13.10
CA ARG A 116 -11.70 0.53 -13.48
C ARG A 116 -11.01 -0.80 -13.29
N VAL A 117 -11.63 -1.72 -12.56
CA VAL A 117 -11.13 -3.10 -12.49
C VAL A 117 -11.47 -3.79 -13.81
N VAL A 118 -10.45 -4.30 -14.50
CA VAL A 118 -10.60 -5.01 -15.79
C VAL A 118 -10.29 -6.50 -15.71
N GLY A 119 -9.73 -6.95 -14.58
CA GLY A 119 -9.55 -8.35 -14.24
C GLY A 119 -9.16 -8.50 -12.78
N GLU A 120 -9.46 -9.65 -12.19
CA GLU A 120 -9.07 -9.96 -10.80
C GLU A 120 -8.78 -11.45 -10.63
N VAL A 121 -7.91 -11.74 -9.67
CA VAL A 121 -7.52 -13.09 -9.25
C VAL A 121 -7.61 -13.15 -7.74
N PHE A 122 -8.37 -14.11 -7.22
CA PHE A 122 -8.43 -14.39 -5.79
C PHE A 122 -7.22 -15.23 -5.38
N LEU A 123 -6.62 -14.89 -4.25
CA LEU A 123 -5.48 -15.56 -3.64
C LEU A 123 -5.90 -16.58 -2.55
N ASP A 124 -7.17 -16.57 -2.18
CA ASP A 124 -7.75 -17.55 -1.26
C ASP A 124 -8.02 -18.88 -1.98
N PHE A 125 -7.52 -19.98 -1.39
CA PHE A 125 -7.66 -21.34 -1.90
C PHE A 125 -8.89 -22.08 -1.35
N GLU A 126 -9.75 -21.43 -0.56
CA GLU A 126 -10.90 -22.09 0.10
C GLU A 126 -12.19 -22.18 -0.74
N ASN A 127 -12.12 -22.05 -2.07
CA ASN A 127 -13.26 -22.32 -2.97
C ASN A 127 -13.00 -23.34 -4.09
N ASP A 128 -11.87 -24.06 -4.08
CA ASP A 128 -11.71 -25.28 -4.89
C ASP A 128 -12.33 -26.52 -4.19
N CYS A 129 -13.50 -26.34 -3.57
CA CYS A 129 -14.29 -27.45 -3.04
C CYS A 129 -15.31 -27.95 -4.07
N ILE A 130 -14.85 -28.93 -4.86
CA ILE A 130 -15.60 -30.10 -5.36
C ILE A 130 -16.76 -29.81 -6.33
N SER A 131 -16.43 -29.81 -7.63
CA SER A 131 -17.36 -30.33 -8.64
C SER A 131 -17.43 -31.85 -8.50
N THR A 132 -18.53 -32.37 -7.94
CA THR A 132 -18.98 -33.76 -8.12
C THR A 132 -20.36 -33.76 -8.72
#